data_AF-A0AA36M723-F1
#
_entry.id   AF-A0AA36M723-F1
#
_cell.length_a   1.000
_cell.length_b   1.000
_cell.length_c   1.000
_cell.angle_alpha   90.00
_cell.angle_beta   90.00
_cell.angle_gamma   90.00
#
_symmetry.space_group_name_H-M   'P 1'
#
loop_
_entity.id
_entity.type
_entity.pdbx_description
1 polymer ?
#
loop_
_entity_poly.entity_id
_entity_poly.type
_entity_poly.pdbx_seq_one_letter_code
_entity_poly.pdbx_strand_id
1 'polypeptide(L)'
;MIENLKNTATVWSLMAKQDFEVIDYFGPVVVAAIFGVTLFLISFFIINFFCISKYDDFTQFEKFGAKHNWRMGPHRLHIVKKGGFIGDAYDDEEEDRVFFP
;
A
#
# COMPACT_ATOMS: atom_id res chain seq x y z
N MET A 1 56.78 3.79 -33.15
CA MET A 1 56.13 4.89 -32.40
C MET A 1 54.60 4.85 -32.54
N ILE A 2 54.07 4.77 -33.76
CA ILE A 2 52.61 4.76 -34.03
C ILE A 2 51.89 3.53 -33.45
N GLU A 3 52.51 2.35 -33.46
CA GLU A 3 51.91 1.12 -32.89
C GLU A 3 51.77 1.17 -31.36
N ASN A 4 52.73 1.81 -30.66
CA ASN A 4 52.65 2.02 -29.22
C ASN A 4 51.49 2.96 -28.82
N LEU A 5 51.23 3.97 -29.66
CA LEU A 5 50.08 4.87 -29.49
C LEU A 5 48.73 4.16 -29.73
N LYS A 6 48.67 3.25 -30.72
CA LYS A 6 47.47 2.44 -30.97
C LYS A 6 47.19 1.48 -29.83
N ASN A 7 48.21 0.76 -29.35
CA ASN A 7 48.06 -0.18 -28.24
C ASN A 7 47.60 0.52 -26.97
N THR A 8 48.23 1.65 -26.60
CA THR A 8 47.79 2.43 -25.44
C THR A 8 46.35 2.90 -25.59
N ALA A 9 45.96 3.49 -26.72
CA ALA A 9 44.58 3.91 -26.97
C ALA A 9 43.57 2.77 -26.83
N THR A 10 43.89 1.56 -27.32
CA THR A 10 43.04 0.38 -27.12
C THR A 10 42.94 -0.05 -25.66
N VAL A 11 44.03 0.03 -24.89
CA VAL A 11 44.02 -0.32 -23.46
C VAL A 11 43.20 0.70 -22.66
N TRP A 12 43.35 2.00 -22.96
CA TRP A 12 42.54 3.07 -22.35
C TRP A 12 41.05 2.91 -22.69
N SER A 13 40.73 2.54 -23.93
CA SER A 13 39.35 2.28 -24.34
C SER A 13 38.74 1.06 -23.65
N LEU A 14 39.53 0.03 -23.36
CA LEU A 14 39.10 -1.15 -22.60
C LEU A 14 38.87 -0.81 -21.12
N MET A 15 39.76 0.01 -20.53
CA MET A 15 39.65 0.46 -19.14
C MET A 15 38.48 1.43 -18.91
N ALA A 16 38.11 2.24 -19.90
CA ALA A 16 37.04 3.24 -19.78
C ALA A 16 35.62 2.65 -19.91
N LYS A 17 35.48 1.37 -20.28
CA LYS A 17 34.18 0.74 -20.43
C LYS A 17 33.74 0.20 -19.08
N GLN A 18 32.85 0.92 -18.42
CA GLN A 18 32.17 0.42 -17.24
C GLN A 18 31.33 -0.80 -17.65
N ASP A 19 31.67 -1.98 -17.11
CA ASP A 19 30.85 -3.18 -17.26
C ASP A 19 29.61 -3.03 -16.38
N PHE A 20 28.46 -2.83 -17.03
CA PHE A 20 27.17 -2.81 -16.36
C PHE A 20 26.57 -4.20 -16.39
N GLU A 21 26.34 -4.77 -15.22
CA GLU A 21 25.62 -6.03 -15.13
C GLU A 21 24.11 -5.77 -15.21
N VAL A 22 23.37 -6.77 -15.68
CA VAL A 22 21.90 -6.66 -15.82
C VAL A 22 21.25 -6.33 -14.46
N ILE A 23 21.89 -6.73 -13.35
CA ILE A 23 21.48 -6.42 -11.97
C ILE A 23 21.36 -4.91 -11.69
N ASP A 24 22.24 -4.09 -12.28
CA ASP A 24 22.29 -2.65 -12.02
C ASP A 24 21.04 -1.93 -12.57
N TYR A 25 20.38 -2.51 -13.57
CA TYR A 25 19.14 -1.99 -14.14
C TYR A 25 17.90 -2.34 -13.32
N PHE A 26 17.97 -3.30 -12.38
CA PHE A 26 16.85 -3.63 -11.49
C PHE A 26 16.72 -2.66 -10.32
N GLY A 27 17.73 -1.82 -10.04
CA GLY A 27 17.68 -0.83 -8.97
C GLY A 27 16.40 0.02 -8.98
N PRO A 28 16.07 0.70 -10.10
CA PRO A 28 14.83 1.46 -10.21
C PRO A 28 13.56 0.63 -10.02
N VAL A 29 13.56 -0.64 -10.46
CA VAL A 29 12.41 -1.55 -10.32
C VAL A 29 12.19 -1.91 -8.86
N VAL A 30 13.26 -2.24 -8.13
CA VAL A 30 13.20 -2.55 -6.70
C VAL A 30 12.75 -1.33 -5.90
N VAL A 31 13.26 -0.14 -6.21
CA VAL A 31 12.86 1.11 -5.54
C VAL A 31 11.38 1.41 -5.79
N ALA A 32 10.89 1.26 -7.02
CA ALA A 32 9.48 1.44 -7.35
C ALA A 32 8.59 0.43 -6.62
N ALA A 33 9.02 -0.83 -6.51
CA ALA A 33 8.31 -1.86 -5.77
C ALA A 33 8.23 -1.53 -4.28
N ILE A 34 9.34 -1.13 -3.65
CA ILE A 34 9.36 -0.73 -2.23
C ILE A 34 8.43 0.48 -2.02
N PHE A 35 8.52 1.50 -2.87
CA PHE A 35 7.65 2.68 -2.78
C PHE A 35 6.17 2.31 -2.90
N GLY A 36 5.80 1.48 -3.87
CA GLY A 36 4.44 1.00 -4.06
C GLY A 36 3.93 0.21 -2.84
N VAL A 37 4.75 -0.69 -2.30
CA VAL A 37 4.42 -1.43 -1.08
C VAL A 37 4.27 -0.49 0.12
N THR A 38 5.15 0.49 0.29
CA THR A 38 5.04 1.48 1.36
C THR A 38 3.74 2.29 1.26
N LEU A 39 3.38 2.79 0.07
CA LEU A 39 2.10 3.48 -0.12
C LEU A 39 0.90 2.58 0.17
N PHE A 40 0.96 1.32 -0.25
CA PHE A 40 -0.08 0.34 0.05
C PHE A 40 -0.22 0.12 1.55
N LEU A 41 0.89 -0.06 2.27
CA LEU A 41 0.88 -0.23 3.73
C LEU A 41 0.34 1.02 4.42
N ILE A 42 0.74 2.23 4.00
CA ILE A 42 0.21 3.47 4.58
C ILE A 42 -1.30 3.60 4.33
N SER A 43 -1.76 3.30 3.12
CA SER A 43 -3.19 3.33 2.80
C SER A 43 -3.98 2.30 3.63
N PHE A 44 -3.47 1.08 3.72
CA PHE A 44 -4.14 -0.02 4.42
C PHE A 44 -4.08 0.08 5.95
N PHE A 45 -2.97 0.55 6.53
CA PHE A 45 -2.79 0.59 7.98
C PHE A 45 -3.01 1.97 8.61
N ILE A 46 -2.62 3.06 7.94
CA ILE A 46 -2.80 4.41 8.51
C ILE A 46 -4.18 4.93 8.18
N ILE A 47 -4.54 4.96 6.89
CA ILE A 47 -5.82 5.55 6.49
C ILE A 47 -6.98 4.66 6.93
N ASN A 48 -7.01 3.39 6.51
CA ASN A 48 -8.13 2.48 6.80
C ASN A 48 -8.29 2.09 8.29
N PHE A 49 -7.21 2.12 9.08
CA PHE A 49 -7.25 1.73 10.50
C PHE A 49 -7.21 2.91 11.48
N PHE A 50 -6.49 3.99 11.17
CA PHE A 50 -6.25 5.08 12.12
C PHE A 50 -7.03 6.36 11.78
N CYS A 51 -7.20 6.67 10.48
CA CYS A 51 -7.92 7.87 10.06
C CYS A 51 -9.43 7.68 9.89
N ILE A 52 -9.91 6.44 9.79
CA ILE A 52 -11.35 6.17 9.71
C ILE A 52 -11.94 6.19 11.10
N SER A 53 -12.70 7.24 11.36
CA SER A 53 -13.48 7.36 12.58
C SER A 53 -14.77 6.52 12.48
N LYS A 54 -15.46 6.30 13.60
CA LYS A 54 -16.75 5.59 13.64
C LYS A 54 -17.88 6.25 12.82
N TYR A 55 -17.62 7.46 12.31
CA TYR A 55 -18.57 8.30 11.59
C TYR A 55 -18.28 8.33 10.07
N ASP A 56 -17.17 7.74 9.62
CA ASP A 56 -16.76 7.74 8.20
C ASP A 56 -17.22 6.48 7.48
N ASP A 57 -17.63 6.64 6.21
CA ASP A 57 -18.15 5.57 5.35
C ASP A 57 -17.30 4.28 5.35
N PHE A 58 -17.98 3.13 5.34
CA PHE A 58 -17.32 1.83 5.30
C PHE A 58 -16.42 1.69 4.09
N THR A 59 -15.14 1.35 4.34
CA THR A 59 -14.21 1.11 3.24
C THR A 59 -14.55 -0.16 2.49
N GLN A 60 -14.08 -0.23 1.25
CA GLN A 60 -14.13 -1.46 0.46
C GLN A 60 -13.39 -2.61 1.15
N PHE A 61 -12.36 -2.31 1.96
CA PHE A 61 -11.64 -3.32 2.74
C PHE A 61 -12.48 -3.87 3.88
N GLU A 62 -13.22 -3.03 4.60
CA GLU A 62 -14.16 -3.48 5.63
C GLU A 62 -15.28 -4.33 5.04
N LYS A 63 -15.86 -3.92 3.90
CA LYS A 63 -16.89 -4.69 3.17
C LYS A 63 -16.36 -6.05 2.69
N PHE A 64 -15.14 -6.07 2.15
CA PHE A 64 -14.49 -7.31 1.72
C PHE A 64 -14.16 -8.23 2.89
N GLY A 65 -13.67 -7.68 4.00
CA GLY A 65 -13.43 -8.39 5.24
C GLY A 65 -14.71 -8.98 5.82
N ALA A 66 -15.80 -8.20 5.88
CA ALA A 66 -17.09 -8.67 6.38
C ALA A 66 -17.66 -9.85 5.58
N LYS A 67 -17.46 -9.87 4.25
CA LYS A 67 -17.84 -11.03 3.42
C LYS A 67 -17.07 -12.30 3.81
N HIS A 68 -15.82 -12.16 4.24
CA HIS A 68 -14.95 -13.25 4.71
C HIS A 68 -14.95 -13.41 6.24
N ASN A 69 -15.86 -12.74 6.96
CA ASN A 69 -15.90 -12.65 8.43
C ASN A 69 -14.59 -12.16 9.10
N TRP A 70 -13.78 -11.36 8.39
CA TRP A 70 -12.58 -10.72 8.91
C TRP A 70 -12.84 -9.24 9.23
N ARG A 71 -12.60 -8.84 10.48
CA ARG A 71 -12.58 -7.42 10.89
C ARG A 71 -11.34 -6.69 10.37
N MET A 72 -11.48 -6.04 9.22
CA MET A 72 -10.42 -5.31 8.49
C MET A 72 -10.43 -3.79 8.72
N GLY A 73 -11.09 -3.34 9.79
CA GLY A 73 -11.18 -1.94 10.17
C GLY A 73 -11.77 -1.77 11.57
N PRO A 74 -12.00 -0.52 12.01
CA PRO A 74 -12.50 -0.21 13.34
C PRO A 74 -13.96 -0.62 13.55
N HIS A 75 -14.76 -0.73 12.48
CA HIS A 75 -16.17 -1.07 12.59
C HIS A 75 -16.40 -2.55 12.89
N ARG A 76 -17.47 -2.85 13.63
CA ARG A 76 -17.83 -4.24 13.97
C ARG A 76 -18.42 -4.93 12.75
N LEU A 77 -18.06 -6.20 12.55
CA LEU A 77 -18.48 -7.02 11.40
C LEU A 77 -19.99 -7.11 11.21
N HIS A 78 -20.78 -7.09 12.28
CA HIS A 78 -22.24 -7.15 12.19
C HIS A 78 -22.82 -5.89 11.52
N ILE A 79 -22.26 -4.71 11.81
CA ILE A 79 -22.68 -3.44 11.24
C ILE A 79 -22.34 -3.40 9.75
N VAL A 80 -21.10 -3.78 9.41
CA VAL A 80 -20.63 -3.80 8.02
C VAL A 80 -21.40 -4.81 7.15
N LYS A 81 -21.82 -5.94 7.73
CA LYS A 81 -22.57 -7.01 7.03
C LYS A 81 -24.06 -6.70 6.86
N LYS A 82 -24.65 -5.90 7.76
CA LYS A 82 -26.04 -5.39 7.62
C LYS A 82 -26.16 -4.49 6.38
N GLY A 83 -25.07 -3.88 5.95
CA GLY A 83 -25.00 -3.09 4.71
C GLY A 83 -25.80 -1.78 4.76
N GLY A 84 -26.29 -1.42 5.95
CA GLY A 84 -26.92 -0.12 6.19
C GLY A 84 -25.93 1.01 6.10
N PHE A 85 -26.40 2.22 5.79
CA PHE A 85 -25.56 3.41 5.88
C PHE A 85 -25.24 3.68 7.35
N ILE A 86 -24.19 4.46 7.61
CA ILE A 86 -23.79 4.82 8.97
C ILE A 86 -24.94 5.43 9.79
N GLY A 87 -25.89 6.11 9.13
CA GLY A 87 -27.13 6.58 9.75
C GLY A 87 -27.94 5.47 10.42
N ASP A 88 -28.05 4.31 9.77
CA ASP A 88 -28.83 3.17 10.27
C ASP A 88 -28.20 2.58 11.56
N ALA A 89 -26.88 2.69 11.72
CA ALA A 89 -26.17 2.22 12.93
C ALA A 89 -26.32 3.19 14.12
N TYR A 90 -26.49 4.49 13.85
CA TYR A 90 -26.77 5.49 14.89
C TYR A 90 -28.23 5.42 15.34
N ASP A 91 -29.16 5.22 14.40
CA ASP A 91 -30.57 5.02 14.74
C ASP A 91 -30.75 3.77 15.62
N ASP A 92 -30.09 2.65 15.30
CA ASP A 92 -30.11 1.45 16.14
C ASP A 92 -29.51 1.71 17.55
N GLU A 93 -28.38 2.44 17.67
CA GLU A 93 -27.78 2.76 18.98
C GLU A 93 -28.62 3.75 19.81
N GLU A 94 -29.30 4.71 19.17
CA GLU A 94 -30.28 5.57 19.86
C GLU A 94 -31.50 4.76 20.30
N GLU A 95 -32.05 3.90 19.45
CA GLU A 95 -33.17 3.02 19.82
C GLU A 95 -32.80 2.11 21.01
N ASP A 96 -31.61 1.50 20.99
CA ASP A 96 -31.11 0.66 22.08
C ASP A 96 -30.92 1.45 23.39
N ARG A 97 -30.47 2.72 23.32
CA ARG A 97 -30.36 3.59 24.51
C ARG A 97 -31.71 4.08 25.02
N VAL A 98 -32.69 4.29 24.15
CA VAL A 98 -34.03 4.72 24.52
C VAL A 98 -34.82 3.55 25.14
N PHE A 99 -34.55 2.31 24.73
CA PHE A 99 -35.23 1.12 25.23
C PHE A 99 -34.76 0.67 26.62
N PHE A 100 -33.54 1.05 27.05
CA PHE A 100 -33.03 0.76 28.39
C PHE A 100 -32.63 2.05 29.13
N PRO A 101 -33.57 2.71 29.84
CA PRO A 101 -33.26 3.82 30.76
C PRO A 101 -32.52 3.36 32.03
#